data_AF-A0A7S1W8G2-F1
#
_entry.id   AF-A0A7S1W8G2-F1
#
_cell.length_a   1.000
_cell.length_b   1.000
_cell.length_c   1.000
_cell.angle_alpha   90.00
_cell.angle_beta   90.00
_cell.angle_gamma   90.00
#
_symmetry.space_group_name_H-M   'P 1'
#
loop_
_entity.id
_entity.type
_entity.pdbx_description
1 polymer ?
#
loop_
_entity_poly.entity_id
_entity_poly.type
_entity_poly.pdbx_seq_one_letter_code
_entity_poly.pdbx_strand_id
1 'polypeptide(L)'
;SKAANAGGGKAKPTPAPPAKSPPTPPPVDNDADATAEEREARALVRERMMLQQIDELREKLNATHKYPIIIERLTRDLELLKEESERRLERQVAESEELLKRQDDEIGRLQLKLDERQQQLQQRAGTADTVGELARLKAENDILHDENRANAGRLIDFAKKAESLGKQVSEVTADRDRLRREIEASSLTDAQKARILGDALRAQKSNFRKRLLECFARDGDDDD
;
A
#
# COMPACT_ATOMS: atom_id res chain seq x y z
N SER A 1 25.98 -21.63 23.49
CA SER A 1 26.20 -20.85 24.73
C SER A 1 24.94 -20.95 25.57
N LYS A 2 24.90 -21.28 26.86
CA LYS A 2 25.90 -21.27 27.92
C LYS A 2 25.34 -22.15 29.05
N ALA A 3 26.17 -23.03 29.59
CA ALA A 3 25.85 -23.85 30.76
C ALA A 3 25.68 -22.97 32.02
N ALA A 4 24.86 -23.42 32.96
CA ALA A 4 24.97 -23.05 34.36
C ALA A 4 24.96 -24.31 35.21
N ASN A 5 26.14 -24.57 35.78
CA ASN A 5 26.45 -25.61 36.75
C ASN A 5 26.71 -24.87 38.08
N ALA A 6 26.09 -25.28 39.18
CA ALA A 6 26.67 -25.17 40.54
C ALA A 6 25.71 -25.73 41.61
N GLY A 7 26.29 -26.51 42.53
CA GLY A 7 25.69 -26.92 43.81
C GLY A 7 25.63 -28.44 43.92
N GLY A 8 26.65 -29.17 44.36
CA GLY A 8 27.56 -28.86 45.47
C GLY A 8 27.01 -29.42 46.80
N GLY A 9 26.65 -30.71 46.83
CA GLY A 9 26.14 -31.41 48.02
C GLY A 9 27.11 -32.51 48.46
N LYS A 10 27.72 -32.32 49.63
CA LYS A 10 28.74 -33.19 50.24
C LYS A 10 28.29 -34.63 50.40
N ALA A 11 29.20 -35.55 50.06
CA ALA A 11 29.12 -36.98 50.32
C ALA A 11 28.94 -37.25 51.83
N LYS A 12 27.92 -38.04 52.16
CA LYS A 12 27.79 -38.74 53.44
C LYS A 12 28.27 -40.18 53.19
N PRO A 13 29.29 -40.68 53.92
CA PRO A 13 29.77 -42.05 53.72
C PRO A 13 28.70 -43.00 54.26
N THR A 14 28.09 -43.77 53.37
CA THR A 14 27.21 -44.88 53.74
C THR A 14 28.09 -45.95 54.40
N PRO A 15 27.73 -46.45 55.61
CA PRO A 15 28.51 -47.48 56.26
C PRO A 15 28.52 -48.75 55.39
N ALA A 16 29.69 -49.39 55.33
CA ALA A 16 29.84 -50.69 54.68
C ALA A 16 28.78 -51.67 55.24
N PRO A 17 28.13 -52.49 54.39
CA PRO A 17 27.21 -53.51 54.89
C PRO A 17 27.99 -54.43 55.85
N PRO A 18 27.38 -54.86 56.96
CA PRO A 18 28.03 -55.77 57.90
C PRO A 18 28.47 -57.02 57.14
N ALA A 19 29.71 -57.45 57.38
CA ALA A 19 30.22 -58.71 56.87
C ALA A 19 29.22 -59.82 57.24
N LYS A 20 28.61 -60.44 56.22
CA LYS A 20 27.81 -61.64 56.43
C LYS A 20 28.75 -62.67 57.05
N SER A 21 28.36 -63.19 58.21
CA SER A 21 29.00 -64.33 58.85
C SER A 21 29.29 -65.40 57.79
N PRO A 22 30.46 -66.06 57.81
CA PRO A 22 30.69 -67.19 56.92
C PRO A 22 29.54 -68.19 57.11
N PRO A 23 29.04 -68.82 56.04
CA PRO A 23 27.97 -69.80 56.15
C PRO A 23 28.40 -70.85 57.17
N THR A 24 27.57 -71.06 58.19
CA THR A 24 27.73 -72.13 59.16
C THR A 24 27.96 -73.42 58.38
N PRO A 25 29.03 -74.20 58.65
CA PRO A 25 29.21 -75.48 57.98
C PRO A 25 27.93 -76.31 58.18
N PRO A 26 27.46 -77.01 57.14
CA PRO A 26 26.27 -77.85 57.27
C PRO A 26 26.49 -78.83 58.42
N PRO A 27 25.41 -79.21 59.15
CA PRO A 27 25.53 -80.21 60.20
C PRO A 27 26.24 -81.43 59.61
N VAL A 28 27.32 -81.86 60.27
CA VAL A 28 27.96 -83.13 59.95
C VAL A 28 26.94 -84.19 60.33
N ASP A 29 26.31 -84.79 59.32
CA ASP A 29 25.40 -85.91 59.50
C ASP A 29 26.20 -87.05 60.17
N ASN A 30 26.04 -87.19 61.49
CA ASN A 30 26.58 -88.33 62.21
C ASN A 30 25.74 -89.55 61.83
N ASP A 31 26.19 -90.24 60.78
CA ASP A 31 25.52 -91.39 60.15
C ASP A 31 25.55 -92.67 60.98
N ALA A 32 25.98 -92.65 62.25
CA ALA A 32 26.25 -93.87 63.01
C ALA A 32 25.02 -94.75 63.29
N ASP A 33 23.80 -94.17 63.37
CA ASP A 33 22.58 -94.89 63.79
C ASP A 33 21.47 -94.99 62.72
N ALA A 34 21.66 -94.46 61.51
CA ALA A 34 20.66 -94.54 60.44
C ALA A 34 20.69 -95.91 59.72
N THR A 35 19.53 -96.52 59.47
CA THR A 35 19.45 -97.74 58.66
C THR A 35 19.88 -97.46 57.21
N ALA A 36 20.32 -98.49 56.47
CA ALA A 36 20.77 -98.33 55.09
C ALA A 36 19.70 -97.65 54.21
N GLU A 37 18.43 -97.99 54.42
CA GLU A 37 17.28 -97.40 53.74
C GLU A 37 17.08 -95.92 54.07
N GLU A 38 17.30 -95.50 55.33
CA GLU A 38 17.21 -94.09 55.72
C GLU A 38 18.34 -93.24 55.13
N ARG A 39 19.55 -93.81 55.03
CA ARG A 39 20.67 -93.14 54.34
C ARG A 39 20.40 -93.00 52.84
N GLU A 40 19.83 -94.03 52.21
CA GLU A 40 19.46 -94.03 50.80
C GLU A 40 18.31 -93.05 50.51
N ALA A 41 17.26 -93.03 51.34
CA ALA A 41 16.17 -92.07 51.22
C ALA A 41 16.64 -90.62 51.38
N ARG A 42 17.56 -90.34 52.31
CA ARG A 42 18.17 -89.01 52.47
C ARG A 42 19.10 -88.65 51.31
N ALA A 43 19.81 -89.60 50.73
CA ALA A 43 20.62 -89.39 49.53
C ALA A 43 19.73 -89.02 48.33
N LEU A 44 18.61 -89.73 48.13
CA LEU A 44 17.63 -89.42 47.09
C LEU A 44 16.97 -88.05 47.28
N VAL A 45 16.68 -87.65 48.52
CA VAL A 45 16.16 -86.30 48.82
C VAL A 45 17.20 -85.22 48.47
N ARG A 46 18.47 -85.43 48.84
CA ARG A 46 19.57 -84.51 48.46
C ARG A 46 19.75 -84.43 46.94
N GLU A 47 19.72 -85.56 46.26
CA GLU A 47 19.84 -85.65 44.81
C GLU A 47 18.68 -84.92 44.12
N ARG A 48 17.44 -85.15 44.57
CA ARG A 48 16.25 -84.46 44.05
C ARG A 48 16.31 -82.96 44.29
N MET A 49 16.82 -82.53 45.45
CA MET A 49 16.98 -81.11 45.76
C MET A 49 18.06 -80.45 44.89
N MET A 50 19.17 -81.15 44.61
CA MET A 50 20.18 -80.67 43.66
C MET A 50 19.64 -80.56 42.24
N LEU A 51 18.87 -81.54 41.76
CA LEU A 51 18.25 -81.49 40.44
C LEU A 51 17.30 -80.30 40.30
N GLN A 52 16.51 -80.03 41.34
CA GLN A 52 15.59 -78.90 41.37
C GLN A 52 16.33 -77.55 41.31
N GLN A 53 17.47 -77.44 42.00
CA GLN A 53 18.35 -76.26 41.89
C GLN A 53 18.97 -76.10 40.51
N ILE A 54 19.35 -77.21 39.86
CA ILE A 54 19.88 -77.20 38.49
C ILE A 54 18.84 -76.71 37.49
N ASP A 55 17.58 -77.13 37.64
CA ASP A 55 16.49 -76.70 36.76
C ASP A 55 16.19 -75.20 36.94
N GLU A 56 16.13 -74.69 38.18
CA GLU A 56 15.97 -73.25 38.44
C GLU A 56 17.12 -72.41 37.86
N LEU A 57 18.36 -72.89 37.95
CA LEU A 57 19.52 -72.20 37.39
C LEU A 57 19.51 -72.22 35.86
N ARG A 58 19.08 -73.32 35.24
CA ARG A 58 18.89 -73.40 33.79
C ARG A 58 17.82 -72.44 33.30
N GLU A 59 16.72 -72.32 34.01
CA GLU A 59 15.64 -71.39 33.65
C GLU A 59 16.10 -69.92 33.75
N LYS A 60 16.81 -69.56 34.82
CA LYS A 60 17.44 -68.23 34.97
C LYS A 60 18.48 -67.95 33.88
N LEU A 61 19.31 -68.94 33.54
CA LEU A 61 20.31 -68.81 32.47
C LEU A 61 19.66 -68.63 31.09
N ASN A 62 18.59 -69.37 30.80
CA ASN A 62 17.81 -69.24 29.57
C ASN A 62 17.09 -67.89 29.48
N ALA A 63 16.55 -67.38 30.58
CA ALA A 63 15.98 -66.04 30.62
C ALA A 63 17.05 -64.97 30.32
N THR A 64 18.25 -65.14 30.87
CA THR A 64 19.38 -64.22 30.66
C THR A 64 19.83 -64.19 29.19
N HIS A 65 19.86 -65.34 28.51
CA HIS A 65 20.22 -65.46 27.08
C HIS A 65 19.20 -64.83 26.11
N LYS A 66 17.95 -64.57 26.53
CA LYS A 66 16.94 -63.93 25.69
C LYS A 66 17.09 -62.40 25.63
N TYR A 67 17.66 -61.77 26.65
CA TYR A 67 17.81 -60.32 26.70
C TYR A 67 18.67 -59.74 25.57
N PRO A 68 19.83 -60.31 25.18
CA PRO A 68 20.62 -59.81 24.05
C PRO A 68 19.83 -59.73 22.75
N ILE A 69 19.02 -60.76 22.44
CA ILE A 69 18.19 -60.81 21.23
C ILE A 69 17.11 -59.72 21.26
N ILE A 70 16.49 -59.52 22.42
CA ILE A 70 15.47 -58.47 22.61
C ILE A 70 16.10 -57.08 22.50
N ILE A 71 17.28 -56.86 23.09
CA ILE A 71 18.01 -55.59 23.04
C ILE A 71 18.42 -55.27 21.60
N GLU A 72 18.97 -56.23 20.85
CA GLU A 72 19.31 -56.01 19.43
C GLU A 72 18.07 -55.67 18.60
N ARG A 73 16.95 -56.35 18.81
CA ARG A 73 15.69 -56.06 18.11
C ARG A 73 15.20 -54.65 18.42
N LEU A 74 15.13 -54.27 19.69
CA LEU A 74 14.72 -52.93 20.11
C LEU A 74 15.66 -51.84 19.60
N THR A 75 16.96 -52.15 19.49
CA THR A 75 17.95 -51.22 18.94
C THR A 75 17.68 -50.96 17.46
N ARG A 76 17.44 -52.01 16.66
CA ARG A 76 17.05 -51.86 15.24
C ARG A 76 15.72 -51.13 15.08
N ASP A 77 14.73 -51.46 15.91
CA ASP A 77 13.42 -50.80 15.86
C ASP A 77 13.55 -49.30 16.18
N LEU A 78 14.41 -48.91 17.13
CA LEU A 78 14.71 -47.51 17.44
C LEU A 78 15.45 -46.79 16.30
N GLU A 79 16.41 -47.45 15.65
CA GLU A 79 17.12 -46.90 14.49
C GLU A 79 16.17 -46.67 13.31
N LEU A 80 15.29 -47.63 13.02
CA LEU A 80 14.25 -47.49 11.98
C LEU A 80 13.29 -46.36 12.29
N LEU A 81 12.81 -46.26 13.54
CA LEU A 81 11.93 -45.17 13.95
C LEU A 81 12.61 -43.80 13.82
N LYS A 82 13.91 -43.73 14.14
CA LYS A 82 14.71 -42.53 13.97
C LYS A 82 14.83 -42.13 12.50
N GLU A 83 15.20 -43.06 11.62
CA GLU A 83 15.26 -42.82 10.18
C GLU A 83 13.90 -42.40 9.60
N GLU A 84 12.81 -43.04 10.00
CA GLU A 84 11.46 -42.65 9.57
C GLU A 84 11.10 -41.24 10.02
N SER A 85 11.47 -40.86 11.26
CA SER A 85 11.23 -39.52 11.78
C SER A 85 12.06 -38.45 11.04
N GLU A 86 13.32 -38.74 10.71
CA GLU A 86 14.20 -37.86 9.94
C GLU A 86 13.66 -37.68 8.53
N ARG A 87 13.31 -38.78 7.82
CA ARG A 87 12.70 -38.70 6.49
C ARG A 87 11.36 -37.97 6.49
N ARG A 88 10.60 -37.99 7.59
CA ARG A 88 9.34 -37.25 7.72
C ARG A 88 9.60 -35.75 7.90
N LEU A 89 10.58 -35.40 8.74
CA LEU A 89 11.03 -34.02 8.93
C LEU A 89 11.58 -33.43 7.63
N GLU A 90 12.42 -34.16 6.91
CA GLU A 90 12.98 -33.73 5.62
C GLU A 90 11.88 -33.43 4.60
N ARG A 91 10.85 -34.30 4.51
CA ARG A 91 9.69 -34.05 3.64
C ARG A 91 8.91 -32.81 4.04
N GLN A 92 8.66 -32.61 5.33
CA GLN A 92 7.97 -31.41 5.82
C GLN A 92 8.76 -30.14 5.55
N VAL A 93 10.09 -30.17 5.72
CA VAL A 93 10.97 -29.05 5.41
C VAL A 93 10.90 -28.74 3.91
N ALA A 94 11.07 -29.73 3.05
CA ALA A 94 11.00 -29.54 1.60
C ALA A 94 9.64 -28.98 1.14
N GLU A 95 8.53 -29.48 1.68
CA GLU A 95 7.19 -28.95 1.40
C GLU A 95 7.05 -27.49 1.85
N SER A 96 7.60 -27.14 3.01
CA SER A 96 7.57 -25.77 3.53
C SER A 96 8.44 -24.81 2.72
N GLU A 97 9.61 -25.26 2.26
CA GLU A 97 10.52 -24.49 1.40
C GLU A 97 9.90 -24.23 0.02
N GLU A 98 9.22 -25.22 -0.57
CA GLU A 98 8.47 -25.03 -1.81
C GLU A 98 7.32 -24.03 -1.64
N LEU A 99 6.59 -24.10 -0.52
CA LEU A 99 5.51 -23.16 -0.25
C LEU A 99 6.03 -21.74 -0.09
N LEU A 100 7.12 -21.55 0.66
CA LEU A 100 7.79 -20.26 0.83
C LEU A 100 8.22 -19.70 -0.52
N LYS A 101 8.86 -20.52 -1.38
CA LYS A 101 9.28 -20.09 -2.71
C LYS A 101 8.10 -19.63 -3.58
N ARG A 102 6.98 -20.36 -3.55
CA ARG A 102 5.74 -19.96 -4.28
C ARG A 102 5.18 -18.63 -3.74
N GLN A 103 5.23 -18.43 -2.42
CA GLN A 103 4.78 -17.18 -1.81
C GLN A 103 5.70 -16.01 -2.16
N ASP A 104 7.02 -16.20 -2.18
CA ASP A 104 7.98 -15.18 -2.60
C ASP A 104 7.78 -14.80 -4.07
N ASP A 105 7.56 -15.78 -4.95
CA ASP A 105 7.23 -15.52 -6.36
C ASP A 105 5.91 -14.74 -6.51
N GLU A 106 4.91 -15.05 -5.69
CA GLU A 106 3.62 -14.33 -5.67
C GLU A 106 3.77 -12.89 -5.16
N ILE A 107 4.55 -12.69 -4.09
CA ILE A 107 4.90 -11.36 -3.58
C ILE A 107 5.60 -10.55 -4.66
N GLY A 108 6.58 -11.12 -5.35
CA GLY A 108 7.28 -10.45 -6.46
C GLY A 108 6.33 -10.03 -7.59
N ARG A 109 5.39 -10.91 -7.97
CA ARG A 109 4.36 -10.56 -8.97
C ARG A 109 3.41 -9.46 -8.51
N LEU A 110 3.01 -9.48 -7.24
CA LEU A 110 2.13 -8.46 -6.67
C LEU A 110 2.83 -7.11 -6.54
N GLN A 111 4.12 -7.09 -6.19
CA GLN A 111 4.95 -5.88 -6.19
C GLN A 111 5.03 -5.26 -7.58
N LEU A 112 5.29 -6.06 -8.62
CA LEU A 112 5.35 -5.57 -9.98
C LEU A 112 4.02 -4.96 -10.45
N LYS A 113 2.88 -5.59 -10.12
CA LYS A 113 1.54 -5.04 -10.39
C LYS A 113 1.27 -3.74 -9.62
N LEU A 114 1.79 -3.63 -8.41
CA LEU A 114 1.65 -2.42 -7.59
C LEU A 114 2.41 -1.25 -8.25
N ASP A 115 3.64 -1.48 -8.68
CA ASP A 115 4.48 -0.50 -9.36
C ASP A 115 3.85 -0.04 -10.69
N GLU A 116 3.34 -0.98 -11.49
CA GLU A 116 2.59 -0.69 -12.72
C GLU A 116 1.37 0.20 -12.44
N ARG A 117 0.60 -0.10 -11.39
CA ARG A 117 -0.56 0.73 -11.01
C ARG A 117 -0.14 2.11 -10.52
N GLN A 118 0.95 2.23 -9.76
CA GLN A 118 1.46 3.51 -9.31
C GLN A 118 1.90 4.38 -10.50
N GLN A 119 2.59 3.80 -11.49
CA GLN A 119 2.95 4.50 -12.72
C GLN A 119 1.71 4.95 -13.50
N GLN A 120 0.69 4.08 -13.64
CA GLN A 120 -0.57 4.46 -14.29
C GLN A 120 -1.29 5.61 -13.57
N LEU A 121 -1.28 5.61 -12.23
CA LEU A 121 -1.85 6.70 -11.44
C LEU A 121 -1.07 8.01 -11.61
N GLN A 122 0.26 7.97 -11.62
CA GLN A 122 1.10 9.14 -11.88
C GLN A 122 0.87 9.71 -13.29
N GLN A 123 0.79 8.85 -14.31
CA GLN A 123 0.45 9.27 -15.67
C GLN A 123 -0.94 9.92 -15.71
N ARG A 124 -1.93 9.31 -15.06
CA ARG A 124 -3.29 9.87 -14.98
C ARG A 124 -3.35 11.20 -14.26
N ALA A 125 -2.63 11.36 -13.15
CA ALA A 125 -2.52 12.62 -12.43
C ALA A 125 -1.90 13.70 -13.33
N GLY A 126 -0.77 13.42 -14.00
CA GLY A 126 -0.17 14.35 -14.95
C GLY A 126 -1.08 14.73 -16.12
N THR A 127 -1.89 13.79 -16.63
CA THR A 127 -2.91 14.12 -17.65
C THR A 127 -4.07 14.93 -17.09
N ALA A 128 -4.46 14.71 -15.83
CA ALA A 128 -5.53 15.47 -15.21
C ALA A 128 -5.12 16.94 -14.99
N ASP A 129 -3.87 17.18 -14.60
CA ASP A 129 -3.31 18.53 -14.43
C ASP A 129 -3.27 19.28 -15.76
N THR A 130 -2.81 18.64 -16.84
CA THR A 130 -2.78 19.25 -18.18
C THR A 130 -4.18 19.52 -18.74
N VAL A 131 -5.15 18.63 -18.48
CA VAL A 131 -6.56 18.86 -18.84
C VAL A 131 -7.15 20.03 -18.04
N GLY A 132 -6.82 20.16 -16.75
CA GLY A 132 -7.21 21.29 -15.92
C GLY A 132 -6.66 22.62 -16.44
N GLU A 133 -5.39 22.65 -16.84
CA GLU A 133 -4.76 23.83 -17.43
C GLU A 133 -5.39 24.21 -18.78
N LEU A 134 -5.66 23.23 -19.65
CA LEU A 134 -6.37 23.46 -20.92
C LEU A 134 -7.80 24.01 -20.70
N ALA A 135 -8.52 23.50 -19.70
CA ALA A 135 -9.85 24.00 -19.38
C ALA A 135 -9.81 25.46 -18.90
N ARG A 136 -8.80 25.82 -18.09
CA ARG A 136 -8.58 27.20 -17.64
C ARG A 136 -8.25 28.13 -18.81
N LEU A 137 -7.32 27.74 -19.69
CA LEU A 137 -6.95 28.53 -20.87
C LEU A 137 -8.14 28.71 -21.82
N LYS A 138 -8.99 27.69 -21.96
CA LYS A 138 -10.22 27.80 -22.75
C LYS A 138 -11.19 28.82 -22.16
N ALA A 139 -11.42 28.78 -20.84
CA ALA A 139 -12.29 29.75 -20.17
C ALA A 139 -11.77 31.19 -20.33
N GLU A 140 -10.46 31.40 -20.22
CA GLU A 140 -9.83 32.71 -20.49
C GLU A 140 -10.01 33.16 -21.94
N ASN A 141 -9.89 32.23 -22.89
CA ASN A 141 -10.11 32.52 -24.31
C ASN A 141 -11.56 32.89 -24.62
N ASP A 142 -12.53 32.22 -24.00
CA ASP A 142 -13.96 32.51 -24.15
C ASP A 142 -14.29 33.93 -23.63
N ILE A 143 -13.73 34.33 -22.48
CA ILE A 143 -13.87 35.69 -21.92
C ILE A 143 -13.31 36.72 -22.89
N LEU A 144 -12.09 36.52 -23.39
CA LEU A 144 -11.48 37.43 -24.36
C LEU A 144 -12.29 37.52 -25.66
N HIS A 145 -12.92 36.43 -26.10
CA HIS A 145 -13.80 36.45 -27.26
C HIS A 145 -15.05 37.29 -27.03
N ASP A 146 -15.68 37.18 -25.87
CA ASP A 146 -16.85 37.99 -25.53
C ASP A 146 -16.48 39.47 -25.34
N GLU A 147 -15.36 39.78 -24.71
CA GLU A 147 -14.83 41.15 -24.61
C GLU A 147 -14.54 41.74 -26.00
N ASN A 148 -13.90 40.97 -26.87
CA ASN A 148 -13.63 41.40 -28.24
C ASN A 148 -14.92 41.61 -29.04
N ARG A 149 -15.93 40.77 -28.83
CA ARG A 149 -17.26 40.96 -29.45
C ARG A 149 -17.93 42.24 -28.95
N ALA A 150 -17.90 42.50 -27.64
CA ALA A 150 -18.43 43.72 -27.05
C ALA A 150 -17.68 44.95 -27.58
N ASN A 151 -16.36 44.90 -27.66
CA ASN A 151 -15.52 45.95 -28.25
C ASN A 151 -15.84 46.20 -29.73
N ALA A 152 -16.04 45.14 -30.51
CA ALA A 152 -16.47 45.26 -31.90
C ALA A 152 -17.84 45.94 -32.01
N GLY A 153 -18.78 45.62 -31.12
CA GLY A 153 -20.07 46.31 -31.01
C GLY A 153 -19.91 47.81 -30.76
N ARG A 154 -19.12 48.18 -29.74
CA ARG A 154 -18.80 49.58 -29.43
C ARG A 154 -18.18 50.31 -30.61
N LEU A 155 -17.25 49.68 -31.34
CA LEU A 155 -16.64 50.26 -32.53
C LEU A 155 -17.64 50.51 -33.66
N ILE A 156 -18.58 49.58 -33.88
CA ILE A 156 -19.66 49.76 -34.86
C ILE A 156 -20.53 50.96 -34.49
N ASP A 157 -20.87 51.11 -33.21
CA ASP A 157 -21.69 52.22 -32.77
C ASP A 157 -20.96 53.56 -32.88
N PHE A 158 -19.66 53.59 -32.55
CA PHE A 158 -18.82 54.77 -32.83
C PHE A 158 -18.77 55.10 -34.33
N ALA A 159 -18.65 54.09 -35.21
CA ALA A 159 -18.65 54.30 -36.65
C ALA A 159 -19.99 54.88 -37.15
N LYS A 160 -21.12 54.37 -36.67
CA LYS A 160 -22.46 54.91 -36.98
C LYS A 160 -22.64 56.34 -36.48
N LYS A 161 -22.18 56.65 -35.26
CA LYS A 161 -22.19 58.02 -34.72
C LYS A 161 -21.34 58.95 -35.57
N ALA A 162 -20.15 58.52 -35.98
CA ALA A 162 -19.26 59.29 -36.86
C ALA A 162 -19.92 59.55 -38.24
N GLU A 163 -20.58 58.56 -38.83
CA GLU A 163 -21.31 58.73 -40.09
C GLU A 163 -22.47 59.72 -39.96
N SER A 164 -23.25 59.62 -38.87
CA SER A 164 -24.34 60.56 -38.57
C SER A 164 -23.83 61.99 -38.42
N LEU A 165 -22.74 62.17 -37.67
CA LEU A 165 -22.08 63.47 -37.52
C LEU A 165 -21.56 64.01 -38.86
N GLY A 166 -21.00 63.15 -39.71
CA GLY A 166 -20.57 63.51 -41.07
C GLY A 166 -21.71 64.03 -41.94
N LYS A 167 -22.89 63.40 -41.87
CA LYS A 167 -24.11 63.87 -42.55
C LYS A 167 -24.56 65.23 -42.01
N GLN A 168 -24.60 65.40 -40.70
CA GLN A 168 -24.98 66.67 -40.06
C GLN A 168 -24.02 67.82 -40.45
N VAL A 169 -22.71 67.57 -40.49
CA VAL A 169 -21.72 68.56 -40.93
C VAL A 169 -21.94 68.93 -42.40
N SER A 170 -22.24 67.94 -43.25
CA SER A 170 -22.52 68.17 -44.66
C SER A 170 -23.78 69.02 -44.88
N GLU A 171 -24.87 68.74 -44.14
CA GLU A 171 -26.11 69.55 -44.15
C GLU A 171 -25.85 70.99 -43.69
N VAL A 172 -25.17 71.15 -42.54
CA VAL A 172 -24.78 72.45 -41.99
C VAL A 172 -23.94 73.25 -43.00
N THR A 173 -23.03 72.59 -43.71
CA THR A 173 -22.19 73.21 -44.73
C THR A 173 -23.03 73.65 -45.94
N ALA A 174 -23.93 72.80 -46.42
CA ALA A 174 -24.82 73.12 -47.53
C ALA A 174 -25.77 74.28 -47.20
N ASP A 175 -26.36 74.29 -46.01
CA ASP A 175 -27.23 75.38 -45.53
C ASP A 175 -26.48 76.69 -45.40
N ARG A 176 -25.24 76.65 -44.88
CA ARG A 176 -24.37 77.82 -44.80
C ARG A 176 -24.08 78.39 -46.19
N ASP A 177 -23.73 77.53 -47.14
CA ASP A 177 -23.39 77.96 -48.50
C ASP A 177 -24.62 78.45 -49.28
N ARG A 178 -25.81 77.94 -48.95
CA ARG A 178 -27.09 78.44 -49.45
C ARG A 178 -27.40 79.82 -48.89
N LEU A 179 -27.37 79.98 -47.56
CA LEU A 179 -27.60 81.26 -46.89
C LEU A 179 -26.64 82.34 -47.38
N ARG A 180 -25.37 81.98 -47.58
CA ARG A 180 -24.37 82.89 -48.14
C ARG A 180 -24.76 83.39 -49.52
N ARG A 181 -25.19 82.50 -50.42
CA ARG A 181 -25.66 82.87 -51.78
C ARG A 181 -26.92 83.74 -51.74
N GLU A 182 -27.88 83.42 -50.87
CA GLU A 182 -29.11 84.21 -50.69
C GLU A 182 -28.82 85.62 -50.16
N ILE A 183 -27.90 85.74 -49.19
CA ILE A 183 -27.48 87.03 -48.63
C ILE A 183 -26.67 87.83 -49.66
N GLU A 184 -25.76 87.21 -50.40
CA GLU A 184 -24.98 87.86 -51.46
C GLU A 184 -25.89 88.44 -52.56
N ALA A 185 -26.94 87.71 -52.94
CA ALA A 185 -27.95 88.13 -53.93
C ALA A 185 -28.93 89.21 -53.43
N SER A 186 -28.96 89.52 -52.14
CA SER A 186 -29.85 90.55 -51.58
C SER A 186 -29.34 91.97 -51.85
N SER A 187 -30.25 92.94 -51.91
CA SER A 187 -29.95 94.39 -52.06
C SER A 187 -29.45 95.07 -50.77
N LEU A 188 -29.10 94.29 -49.75
CA LEU A 188 -28.63 94.78 -48.46
C LEU A 188 -27.24 95.42 -48.57
N THR A 189 -26.95 96.34 -47.65
CA THR A 189 -25.58 96.87 -47.51
C THR A 189 -24.66 95.78 -46.94
N ASP A 190 -23.35 95.85 -47.25
CA ASP A 190 -22.37 94.87 -46.79
C ASP A 190 -22.35 94.73 -45.25
N ALA A 191 -22.58 95.84 -44.54
CA ALA A 191 -22.69 95.84 -43.08
C ALA A 191 -23.92 95.05 -42.57
N GLN A 192 -25.06 95.12 -43.28
CA GLN A 192 -26.25 94.35 -42.95
C GLN A 192 -26.07 92.87 -43.30
N LYS A 193 -25.47 92.56 -44.46
CA LYS A 193 -25.13 91.19 -44.88
C LYS A 193 -24.22 90.50 -43.87
N ALA A 194 -23.18 91.18 -43.40
CA ALA A 194 -22.23 90.66 -42.42
C ALA A 194 -22.88 90.35 -41.06
N ARG A 195 -23.81 91.20 -40.58
CA ARG A 195 -24.54 90.96 -39.33
C ARG A 195 -25.45 89.73 -39.41
N ILE A 196 -26.27 89.64 -40.46
CA ILE A 196 -27.20 88.52 -40.65
C ILE A 196 -26.45 87.19 -40.78
N LEU A 197 -25.37 87.16 -41.55
CA LEU A 197 -24.55 85.96 -41.69
C LEU A 197 -23.88 85.57 -40.36
N GLY A 198 -23.39 86.54 -39.59
CA GLY A 198 -22.78 86.31 -38.28
C GLY A 198 -23.75 85.72 -37.24
N ASP A 199 -24.99 86.22 -37.21
CA ASP A 199 -26.03 85.73 -36.30
C ASP A 199 -26.51 84.33 -36.69
N ALA A 200 -26.68 84.07 -37.99
CA ALA A 200 -27.04 82.74 -38.52
C ALA A 200 -25.96 81.69 -38.20
N LEU A 201 -24.68 82.02 -38.40
CA LEU A 201 -23.56 81.14 -38.06
C LEU A 201 -23.48 80.86 -36.55
N ARG A 202 -23.78 81.85 -35.71
CA ARG A 202 -23.80 81.69 -34.24
C ARG A 202 -24.93 80.75 -33.80
N ALA A 203 -26.12 80.90 -34.38
CA ALA A 203 -27.25 80.00 -34.12
C ALA A 203 -26.96 78.56 -34.59
N GLN A 204 -26.37 78.42 -35.79
CA GLN A 204 -26.01 77.12 -36.36
C GLN A 204 -24.96 76.40 -35.51
N LYS A 205 -23.92 77.12 -35.05
CA LYS A 205 -22.90 76.57 -34.14
C LYS A 205 -23.50 76.12 -32.80
N SER A 206 -24.44 76.89 -32.25
CA SER A 206 -25.15 76.54 -31.01
C SER A 206 -25.97 75.26 -31.18
N ASN A 207 -26.72 75.14 -32.27
CA ASN A 207 -27.53 73.95 -32.55
C ASN A 207 -26.69 72.70 -32.82
N PHE A 208 -25.58 72.85 -33.57
CA PHE A 208 -24.64 71.77 -33.81
C PHE A 208 -23.99 71.28 -32.50
N ARG A 209 -23.62 72.19 -31.59
CA ARG A 209 -23.08 71.83 -30.27
C ARG A 209 -24.09 71.04 -29.42
N LYS A 210 -25.37 71.40 -29.44
CA LYS A 210 -26.43 70.66 -28.74
C LYS A 210 -26.57 69.23 -29.28
N ARG A 211 -26.62 69.08 -30.61
CA ARG A 211 -26.71 67.76 -31.26
C ARG A 211 -25.49 66.89 -30.99
N LEU A 212 -24.28 67.48 -31.01
CA LEU A 212 -23.05 66.77 -30.60
C LEU A 212 -23.16 66.23 -29.18
N LEU A 213 -23.61 67.06 -28.23
CA LEU A 213 -23.81 66.64 -26.84
C LEU A 213 -24.84 65.50 -26.73
N GLU A 214 -25.95 65.58 -27.47
CA GLU A 214 -26.97 64.50 -27.51
C GLU A 214 -26.43 63.18 -28.07
N CYS A 215 -25.50 63.22 -29.04
CA CYS A 215 -24.87 62.01 -29.59
C CYS A 215 -23.91 61.30 -28.62
N PHE A 216 -23.30 62.04 -27.68
CA PHE A 216 -22.32 61.51 -26.71
C PHE A 216 -22.86 61.35 -25.28
N ALA A 217 -23.97 61.98 -24.92
CA ALA A 217 -24.56 61.89 -23.58
C ALA A 217 -25.35 60.58 -23.32
N ARG A 218 -25.64 59.80 -24.36
CA ARG A 218 -26.39 58.52 -24.25
C ARG A 218 -25.56 57.32 -23.77
N ASP A 219 -24.25 57.48 -23.60
CA ASP A 219 -23.35 56.37 -23.24
C ASP A 219 -23.10 56.25 -21.72
N GLY A 220 -23.88 56.96 -20.89
CA GLY A 220 -23.64 57.04 -19.44
C GLY A 220 -24.61 56.26 -18.54
N ASP A 221 -25.66 55.64 -19.07
CA ASP A 221 -26.77 55.09 -18.25
C ASP A 221 -27.02 53.57 -18.42
N ASP A 222 -26.20 52.84 -19.19
CA ASP A 222 -26.44 51.41 -19.51
C ASP A 222 -25.41 50.43 -18.87
N ASP A 223 -24.83 50.77 -17.72
CA ASP A 223 -24.05 49.83 -16.89
C ASP A 223 -24.72 49.65 -15.51
N ASP A 224 -25.79 48.83 -15.44
CA ASP A 224 -26.32 48.19 -14.21
C ASP A 224 -26.78 46.74 -14.52
#